data_AF-A0A9W6R822-F1
#
_entry.id   AF-A0A9W6R822-F1
#
_cell.length_a   1.000
_cell.length_b   1.000
_cell.length_c   1.000
_cell.angle_alpha   90.00
_cell.angle_beta   90.00
_cell.angle_gamma   90.00
#
_symmetry.space_group_name_H-M   'P 1'
#
loop_
_entity.id
_entity.type
_entity.pdbx_description
1 polymer ?
#
loop_
_entity_poly.entity_id
_entity_poly.type
_entity_poly.pdbx_seq_one_letter_code
_entity_poly.pdbx_strand_id
1 'polypeptide(L)'
;MPSGSCYKGRMTADDDFGWVSGMLGDAACVTMVKTTDVDAVLRGFGGMASEAETIPLDEAWEYFEDTYTVALCRQGEYVFAIEDNGFQGSRPEVLRRVSRLGETVSSFWNVNALTRFSYAVDGRVKTSFEAGANSWREGEDPDCLASLVEEIDWELGHRPEGMLALAARVTGQPFSEEWLSGEFLIAPIVERVEDVLPVTLGYEQLEYDHPVLAAALRRADDESLLTVARAAVDEVVASAGLSEVPGDDTEFDELLRMARYEDADRLRLLALDAMRILRRAPNPLTAAFRTITTAKDARQVYHLDPAPMLAGFLDLLGNPPAPSGSDGAVAGEGGPLERHAWITDHWLGLAASVTYARGVPLDTVAAVFGDITLGTGPVSLTDTRQVALRREGDWTLAIAFNRHPFADEIVDALHPHATVLNIGWETNGNKLAYYAESDHDVTVIRPGQGDIPAPLASYATSLPAPTYINAVPWMLALGEAVTGIAFTPDSLDTQHTLLSPR
;
A
#
# COMPACT_ATOMS: atom_id res chain seq x y z
N MET A 1 -39.50 45.17 32.15
CA MET A 1 -39.15 45.24 30.71
C MET A 1 -37.66 44.97 30.61
N PRO A 2 -37.24 43.96 29.82
CA PRO A 2 -36.01 43.19 30.07
C PRO A 2 -34.82 43.81 29.32
N SER A 3 -33.70 44.05 30.01
CA SER A 3 -32.51 43.18 30.10
C SER A 3 -31.69 43.12 28.81
N GLY A 4 -30.59 43.87 28.80
CA GLY A 4 -29.54 43.73 27.79
C GLY A 4 -28.89 42.36 27.84
N SER A 5 -28.69 41.78 26.67
CA SER A 5 -27.87 40.59 26.47
C SER A 5 -26.75 40.96 25.49
N CYS A 6 -25.52 40.88 25.98
CA CYS A 6 -24.31 40.82 25.18
C CYS A 6 -24.37 39.59 24.28
N TYR A 7 -24.59 39.77 22.98
CA TYR A 7 -24.22 38.76 22.00
C TYR A 7 -22.70 38.87 21.76
N LYS A 8 -21.93 38.14 22.57
CA LYS A 8 -20.64 37.61 22.11
C LYS A 8 -20.98 36.47 21.16
N GLY A 9 -21.21 36.80 19.89
CA GLY A 9 -21.29 35.80 18.84
C GLY A 9 -19.92 35.15 18.68
N ARG A 10 -19.85 33.85 18.96
CA ARG A 10 -18.74 32.99 18.54
C ARG A 10 -18.93 32.87 17.01
N MET A 11 -18.16 33.61 16.22
CA MET A 11 -18.09 33.37 14.77
C MET A 11 -17.59 31.93 14.58
N THR A 12 -18.39 31.10 13.93
CA THR A 12 -18.02 29.73 13.54
C THR A 12 -17.24 29.80 12.24
N ALA A 13 -16.07 29.16 12.19
CA ALA A 13 -15.13 29.21 11.07
C ALA A 13 -15.66 28.58 9.76
N ASP A 14 -16.80 27.88 9.79
CA ASP A 14 -17.38 27.18 8.64
C ASP A 14 -17.97 28.09 7.56
N ASP A 15 -18.47 29.29 7.92
CA ASP A 15 -19.05 30.20 6.92
C ASP A 15 -17.96 30.89 6.05
N ASP A 16 -16.68 30.84 6.45
CA ASP A 16 -15.58 31.54 5.77
C ASP A 16 -14.94 30.73 4.62
N PHE A 17 -15.24 29.43 4.47
CA PHE A 17 -14.61 28.55 3.47
C PHE A 17 -15.57 27.94 2.43
N GLY A 18 -16.86 28.27 2.45
CA GLY A 18 -17.83 27.73 1.47
C GLY A 18 -17.54 28.07 0.00
N TRP A 19 -16.62 29.00 -0.26
CA TRP A 19 -16.14 29.34 -1.60
C TRP A 19 -15.11 28.33 -2.15
N VAL A 20 -14.50 27.50 -1.30
CA VAL A 20 -13.37 26.62 -1.67
C VAL A 20 -13.76 25.65 -2.78
N SER A 21 -14.89 24.93 -2.63
CA SER A 21 -15.37 24.00 -3.67
C SER A 21 -15.67 24.71 -5.00
N GLY A 22 -16.10 25.97 -4.96
CA GLY A 22 -16.37 26.76 -6.17
C GLY A 22 -15.13 27.26 -6.89
N MET A 23 -14.02 27.47 -6.17
CA MET A 23 -12.80 28.10 -6.72
C MET A 23 -11.63 27.14 -6.90
N LEU A 24 -11.47 26.13 -6.03
CA LEU A 24 -10.38 25.14 -6.08
C LEU A 24 -10.87 23.72 -6.44
N GLY A 25 -12.17 23.59 -6.72
CA GLY A 25 -12.77 22.34 -7.19
C GLY A 25 -12.70 21.17 -6.18
N ASP A 26 -12.94 19.97 -6.71
CA ASP A 26 -12.99 18.72 -5.94
C ASP A 26 -11.60 18.08 -5.74
N ALA A 27 -10.53 18.68 -6.28
CA ALA A 27 -9.16 18.20 -6.10
C ALA A 27 -8.16 19.36 -6.13
N ALA A 28 -7.45 19.57 -5.03
CA ALA A 28 -6.35 20.53 -4.99
C ALA A 28 -5.38 20.23 -3.84
N CYS A 29 -4.24 20.89 -3.89
CA CYS A 29 -3.29 20.98 -2.78
C CYS A 29 -2.96 22.44 -2.48
N VAL A 30 -3.19 22.85 -1.23
CA VAL A 30 -2.85 24.21 -0.74
C VAL A 30 -1.77 24.07 0.32
N THR A 31 -0.60 24.67 0.07
CA THR A 31 0.53 24.70 1.01
C THR A 31 0.91 26.12 1.40
N MET A 32 1.08 26.36 2.69
CA MET A 32 1.47 27.63 3.28
C MET A 32 2.87 27.48 3.85
N VAL A 33 3.86 28.23 3.35
CA VAL A 33 5.25 28.19 3.83
C VAL A 33 5.59 29.55 4.43
N LYS A 34 5.98 29.60 5.71
CA LYS A 34 6.37 30.82 6.41
C LYS A 34 7.71 31.34 5.93
N THR A 35 7.71 31.99 4.78
CA THR A 35 8.88 32.59 4.14
C THR A 35 8.44 33.75 3.24
N THR A 36 9.39 34.56 2.81
CA THR A 36 9.18 35.60 1.79
C THR A 36 9.87 35.28 0.47
N ASP A 37 10.56 34.13 0.38
CA ASP A 37 11.33 33.70 -0.79
C ASP A 37 10.48 32.79 -1.68
N VAL A 38 9.72 33.41 -2.59
CA VAL A 38 8.85 32.72 -3.55
C VAL A 38 9.66 31.77 -4.44
N ASP A 39 10.83 32.19 -4.91
CA ASP A 39 11.67 31.36 -5.77
C ASP A 39 12.20 30.12 -5.04
N ALA A 40 12.50 30.22 -3.74
CA ALA A 40 12.89 29.06 -2.95
C ALA A 40 11.74 28.08 -2.74
N VAL A 41 10.50 28.57 -2.60
CA VAL A 41 9.31 27.70 -2.55
C VAL A 41 9.10 27.04 -3.92
N LEU A 42 9.20 27.79 -5.02
CA LEU A 42 9.13 27.23 -6.37
C LEU A 42 10.13 26.10 -6.58
N ARG A 43 11.40 26.35 -6.24
CA ARG A 43 12.44 25.33 -6.28
C ARG A 43 12.15 24.17 -5.31
N GLY A 44 11.50 24.44 -4.18
CA GLY A 44 11.08 23.41 -3.22
C GLY A 44 10.10 22.41 -3.84
N PHE A 45 9.08 22.93 -4.51
CA PHE A 45 8.07 22.15 -5.24
C PHE A 45 8.61 21.42 -6.47
N GLY A 46 9.75 21.87 -7.02
CA GLY A 46 10.28 21.34 -8.28
C GLY A 46 9.83 22.12 -9.51
N GLY A 47 9.40 23.37 -9.32
CA GLY A 47 8.97 24.25 -10.38
C GLY A 47 10.09 24.65 -11.35
N MET A 48 9.75 24.71 -12.63
CA MET A 48 10.64 25.10 -13.72
C MET A 48 10.71 26.63 -13.82
N ALA A 49 11.66 27.23 -13.10
CA ALA A 49 11.81 28.69 -13.05
C ALA A 49 12.03 29.36 -14.42
N SER A 50 12.56 28.63 -15.41
CA SER A 50 12.74 29.12 -16.80
C SER A 50 11.42 29.28 -17.57
N GLU A 51 10.36 28.63 -17.11
CA GLU A 51 9.02 28.64 -17.69
C GLU A 51 8.01 29.29 -16.74
N ALA A 52 8.50 29.94 -15.69
CA ALA A 52 7.65 30.60 -14.74
C ALA A 52 7.13 31.92 -15.31
N GLU A 53 5.83 32.14 -15.20
CA GLU A 53 5.15 33.35 -15.65
C GLU A 53 4.35 33.97 -14.52
N THR A 54 4.24 35.30 -14.51
CA THR A 54 3.42 36.00 -13.51
C THR A 54 2.13 36.45 -14.17
N ILE A 55 1.01 35.81 -13.83
CA ILE A 55 -0.30 36.06 -14.41
C ILE A 55 -1.40 36.01 -13.34
N PRO A 56 -2.60 36.58 -13.59
CA PRO A 56 -3.75 36.41 -12.72
C PRO A 56 -4.15 34.93 -12.54
N LEU A 57 -4.56 34.52 -11.33
CA LEU A 57 -4.92 33.11 -11.05
C LEU A 57 -6.12 32.62 -11.88
N ASP A 58 -7.05 33.51 -12.23
CA ASP A 58 -8.19 33.18 -13.09
C ASP A 58 -7.78 32.98 -14.57
N GLU A 59 -6.66 33.57 -15.00
CA GLU A 59 -6.05 33.29 -16.30
C GLU A 59 -5.16 32.03 -16.28
N ALA A 60 -4.77 31.58 -15.08
CA ALA A 60 -3.92 30.41 -14.89
C ALA A 60 -4.58 29.07 -15.20
N TRP A 61 -5.92 29.00 -15.19
CA TRP A 61 -6.66 27.76 -15.44
C TRP A 61 -6.27 27.10 -16.76
N GLU A 62 -5.94 27.90 -17.78
CA GLU A 62 -5.43 27.38 -19.06
C GLU A 62 -4.08 26.65 -18.93
N TYR A 63 -3.23 27.03 -17.96
CA TYR A 63 -1.95 26.35 -17.67
C TYR A 63 -2.16 25.06 -16.85
N PHE A 64 -3.21 25.00 -16.02
CA PHE A 64 -3.54 23.84 -15.20
C PHE A 64 -4.12 22.67 -16.01
N GLU A 65 -4.75 22.93 -17.17
CA GLU A 65 -5.38 21.88 -17.99
C GLU A 65 -4.38 20.90 -18.62
N ASP A 66 -3.20 21.37 -19.04
CA ASP A 66 -2.26 20.58 -19.85
C ASP A 66 -0.98 20.18 -19.11
N THR A 67 -0.71 20.73 -17.91
CA THR A 67 0.57 20.52 -17.21
C THR A 67 0.40 20.59 -15.69
N TYR A 68 1.04 19.65 -14.98
CA TYR A 68 1.15 19.72 -13.51
C TYR A 68 1.87 21.01 -13.09
N THR A 69 1.17 21.90 -12.42
CA THR A 69 1.58 23.29 -12.22
C THR A 69 1.41 23.71 -10.77
N VAL A 70 2.24 24.63 -10.29
CA VAL A 70 2.03 25.35 -9.01
C VAL A 70 1.88 26.83 -9.28
N ALA A 71 0.84 27.42 -8.70
CA ALA A 71 0.68 28.87 -8.59
C ALA A 71 1.16 29.33 -7.21
N LEU A 72 2.07 30.29 -7.20
CA LEU A 72 2.67 30.85 -6.00
C LEU A 72 2.32 32.33 -5.83
N CYS A 73 1.86 32.71 -4.64
CA CYS A 73 1.75 34.11 -4.27
C CYS A 73 2.26 34.34 -2.86
N ARG A 74 2.70 35.56 -2.57
CA ARG A 74 3.09 35.96 -1.22
C ARG A 74 1.92 36.67 -0.55
N GLN A 75 1.50 36.17 0.61
CA GLN A 75 0.55 36.86 1.49
C GLN A 75 1.19 37.03 2.87
N GLY A 76 1.53 38.29 3.21
CA GLY A 76 2.19 38.62 4.46
C GLY A 76 3.56 37.96 4.64
N GLU A 77 3.67 37.11 5.67
CA GLU A 77 4.87 36.33 6.03
C GLU A 77 4.90 34.93 5.40
N TYR A 78 3.90 34.59 4.58
CA TYR A 78 3.77 33.27 3.97
C TYR A 78 3.80 33.37 2.45
N VAL A 79 4.37 32.34 1.82
CA VAL A 79 4.17 32.01 0.42
C VAL A 79 3.14 30.89 0.36
N PHE A 80 2.11 31.11 -0.45
CA PHE A 80 1.06 30.14 -0.76
C PHE A 80 1.45 29.42 -2.02
N ALA A 81 1.30 28.11 -2.00
CA ALA A 81 1.40 27.26 -3.17
C ALA A 81 0.07 26.56 -3.38
N ILE A 82 -0.48 26.73 -4.58
CA ILE A 82 -1.75 26.15 -4.98
C ILE A 82 -1.48 25.27 -6.19
N GLU A 83 -1.88 24.02 -6.08
CA GLU A 83 -1.90 23.08 -7.18
C GLU A 83 -3.34 22.68 -7.43
N ASP A 84 -3.89 23.05 -8.58
CA ASP A 84 -5.17 22.50 -9.03
C ASP A 84 -4.96 21.06 -9.50
N ASN A 85 -5.77 20.14 -8.98
CA ASN A 85 -5.67 18.70 -9.23
C ASN A 85 -4.25 18.09 -9.02
N GLY A 86 -3.37 18.82 -8.33
CA GLY A 86 -2.01 18.40 -7.99
C GLY A 86 -1.87 17.96 -6.54
N PHE A 87 -0.73 17.37 -6.22
CA PHE A 87 -0.49 16.75 -4.91
C PHE A 87 0.94 16.91 -4.39
N GLN A 88 1.81 17.69 -5.04
CA GLN A 88 3.23 17.82 -4.66
C GLN A 88 3.39 18.30 -3.22
N GLY A 89 2.61 19.30 -2.80
CA GLY A 89 2.62 19.84 -1.44
C GLY A 89 2.25 18.81 -0.38
N SER A 90 1.52 17.75 -0.74
CA SER A 90 1.19 16.66 0.17
C SER A 90 2.35 15.70 0.43
N ARG A 91 3.42 15.75 -0.36
CA ARG A 91 4.49 14.75 -0.35
C ARG A 91 5.57 15.05 0.70
N PRO A 92 6.02 14.06 1.48
CA PRO A 92 6.95 14.29 2.59
C PRO A 92 8.32 14.83 2.12
N GLU A 93 8.82 14.45 0.95
CA GLU A 93 10.04 14.97 0.33
C GLU A 93 9.95 16.46 -0.03
N VAL A 94 8.79 16.91 -0.51
CA VAL A 94 8.53 18.34 -0.78
C VAL A 94 8.42 19.09 0.55
N LEU A 95 7.61 18.58 1.48
CA LEU A 95 7.41 19.18 2.81
C LEU A 95 8.71 19.31 3.61
N ARG A 96 9.57 18.29 3.64
CA ARG A 96 10.91 18.35 4.29
C ARG A 96 11.84 19.36 3.61
N ARG A 97 11.61 19.73 2.36
CA ARG A 97 12.41 20.72 1.65
C ARG A 97 11.91 22.13 1.94
N VAL A 98 10.63 22.40 1.70
CA VAL A 98 10.05 23.74 1.90
C VAL A 98 10.01 24.13 3.37
N SER A 99 9.83 23.18 4.29
CA SER A 99 9.84 23.48 5.74
C SER A 99 11.19 23.88 6.30
N ARG A 100 12.27 23.76 5.53
CA ARG A 100 13.58 24.36 5.90
C ARG A 100 13.59 25.88 5.72
N LEU A 101 12.65 26.42 4.94
CA LEU A 101 12.46 27.87 4.76
C LEU A 101 11.67 28.48 5.91
N GLY A 102 10.80 27.69 6.55
CA GLY A 102 10.02 28.07 7.71
C GLY A 102 8.87 27.10 7.96
N GLU A 103 8.05 27.40 8.97
CA GLU A 103 6.83 26.64 9.29
C GLU A 103 5.98 26.39 8.04
N THR A 104 5.60 25.13 7.80
CA THR A 104 4.83 24.71 6.62
C THR A 104 3.59 23.93 7.02
N VAL A 105 2.44 24.29 6.43
CA VAL A 105 1.19 23.54 6.49
C VAL A 105 0.75 23.19 5.08
N SER A 106 0.27 21.96 4.84
CA SER A 106 -0.33 21.54 3.58
C SER A 106 -1.68 20.88 3.79
N SER A 107 -2.64 21.20 2.93
CA SER A 107 -3.98 20.63 2.88
C SER A 107 -4.23 20.09 1.47
N PHE A 108 -4.36 18.77 1.33
CA PHE A 108 -4.60 18.08 0.07
C PHE A 108 -5.93 17.33 0.08
N TRP A 109 -6.67 17.37 -1.02
CA TRP A 109 -7.86 16.55 -1.26
C TRP A 109 -7.98 16.16 -2.74
N ASN A 110 -8.74 15.10 -3.01
CA ASN A 110 -9.06 14.70 -4.37
C ASN A 110 -10.48 14.15 -4.54
N VAL A 111 -10.87 13.94 -5.80
CA VAL A 111 -12.17 13.39 -6.21
C VAL A 111 -12.48 12.00 -5.65
N ASN A 112 -11.46 11.26 -5.20
CA ASN A 112 -11.62 9.94 -4.57
C ASN A 112 -11.87 10.05 -3.06
N ALA A 113 -12.15 11.26 -2.55
CA ALA A 113 -12.33 11.57 -1.13
C ALA A 113 -11.09 11.28 -0.25
N LEU A 114 -9.92 11.10 -0.87
CA LEU A 114 -8.66 11.05 -0.14
C LEU A 114 -8.31 12.46 0.33
N THR A 115 -7.88 12.58 1.57
CA THR A 115 -7.45 13.86 2.16
C THR A 115 -6.16 13.69 2.91
N ARG A 116 -5.34 14.74 2.96
CA ARG A 116 -4.13 14.75 3.78
C ARG A 116 -3.83 16.15 4.28
N PHE A 117 -3.88 16.32 5.59
CA PHE A 117 -3.30 17.48 6.27
C PHE A 117 -1.88 17.15 6.70
N SER A 118 -0.94 18.07 6.54
CA SER A 118 0.45 17.89 6.98
C SER A 118 1.02 19.15 7.59
N TYR A 119 1.80 19.01 8.66
CA TYR A 119 2.54 20.07 9.33
C TYR A 119 4.02 19.71 9.39
N ALA A 120 4.88 20.62 8.94
CA ALA A 120 6.32 20.42 8.86
C ALA A 120 7.10 21.67 9.26
N VAL A 121 8.19 21.49 10.00
CA VAL A 121 9.07 22.56 10.48
C VAL A 121 10.52 22.07 10.46
N ASP A 122 11.45 22.93 10.05
CA ASP A 122 12.91 22.67 10.04
C ASP A 122 13.29 21.40 9.27
N GLY A 123 12.60 21.16 8.17
CA GLY A 123 12.83 20.00 7.30
C GLY A 123 12.35 18.66 7.86
N ARG A 124 11.41 18.69 8.82
CA ARG A 124 10.84 17.52 9.49
C ARG A 124 9.32 17.59 9.43
N VAL A 125 8.69 16.52 8.93
CA VAL A 125 7.23 16.36 9.01
C VAL A 125 6.88 15.99 10.45
N LYS A 126 6.16 16.89 11.13
CA LYS A 126 5.79 16.73 12.54
C LYS A 126 4.54 15.87 12.67
N THR A 127 3.50 16.18 11.92
CA THR A 127 2.29 15.37 11.86
C THR A 127 1.69 15.39 10.46
N SER A 128 1.15 14.26 10.02
CA SER A 128 0.32 14.11 8.82
C SER A 128 -0.84 13.16 9.10
N PHE A 129 -2.03 13.46 8.59
CA PHE A 129 -3.24 12.65 8.82
C PHE A 129 -4.35 12.96 7.81
N GLU A 130 -5.29 12.03 7.63
CA GLU A 130 -6.53 12.29 6.89
C GLU A 130 -7.47 13.19 7.68
N ALA A 131 -8.30 13.99 7.00
CA ALA A 131 -9.28 14.85 7.65
C ALA A 131 -10.27 14.02 8.51
N GLY A 132 -10.36 14.37 9.80
CA GLY A 132 -11.24 13.74 10.77
C GLY A 132 -10.63 13.67 12.17
N ALA A 133 -11.46 13.71 13.21
CA ALA A 133 -11.00 13.75 14.60
C ALA A 133 -10.26 12.46 15.05
N ASN A 134 -10.59 11.31 14.47
CA ASN A 134 -10.08 9.99 14.84
C ASN A 134 -9.17 9.37 13.77
N SER A 135 -8.57 10.18 12.89
CA SER A 135 -7.67 9.67 11.85
C SER A 135 -6.36 9.18 12.44
N TRP A 136 -5.77 8.18 11.78
CA TRP A 136 -4.41 7.75 12.06
C TRP A 136 -3.44 8.89 11.74
N ARG A 137 -2.51 9.16 12.66
CA ARG A 137 -1.52 10.24 12.55
C ARG A 137 -0.12 9.64 12.46
N GLU A 138 0.70 10.22 11.59
CA GLU A 138 2.11 9.85 11.39
C GLU A 138 3.00 11.10 11.47
N GLY A 139 4.32 10.93 11.60
CA GLY A 139 5.29 12.02 11.70
C GLY A 139 6.16 11.94 12.96
N GLU A 140 7.09 12.88 13.14
CA GLU A 140 7.99 12.89 14.31
C GLU A 140 7.30 13.23 15.63
N ASP A 141 6.20 13.98 15.58
CA ASP A 141 5.41 14.40 16.74
C ASP A 141 3.91 14.37 16.35
N PRO A 142 3.32 13.17 16.19
CA PRO A 142 2.00 13.00 15.57
C PRO A 142 0.87 13.78 16.27
N ASP A 143 1.02 14.05 17.57
CA ASP A 143 0.00 14.69 18.40
C ASP A 143 0.24 16.19 18.63
N CYS A 144 1.23 16.80 17.98
CA CYS A 144 1.58 18.21 18.21
C CYS A 144 0.45 19.20 17.92
N LEU A 145 -0.57 18.80 17.12
CA LEU A 145 -1.75 19.60 16.78
C LEU A 145 -3.05 19.06 17.38
N ALA A 146 -3.00 18.07 18.29
CA ALA A 146 -4.19 17.36 18.78
C ALA A 146 -5.29 18.31 19.31
N SER A 147 -4.90 19.31 20.12
CA SER A 147 -5.87 20.27 20.68
C SER A 147 -6.52 21.16 19.62
N LEU A 148 -5.81 21.52 18.55
CA LEU A 148 -6.40 22.31 17.46
C LEU A 148 -7.33 21.45 16.59
N VAL A 149 -6.99 20.18 16.37
CA VAL A 149 -7.81 19.22 15.63
C VAL A 149 -9.15 18.96 16.34
N GLU A 150 -9.15 18.89 17.67
CA GLU A 150 -10.38 18.73 18.48
C GLU A 150 -11.32 19.94 18.40
N GLU A 151 -10.81 21.11 18.03
CA GLU A 151 -11.61 22.34 17.85
C GLU A 151 -12.21 22.49 16.45
N ILE A 152 -11.86 21.60 15.51
CA ILE A 152 -12.43 21.58 14.16
C ILE A 152 -13.71 20.76 14.16
N ASP A 153 -14.75 21.32 13.56
CA ASP A 153 -15.97 20.58 13.27
C ASP A 153 -15.81 19.84 11.94
N TRP A 154 -15.47 18.55 12.00
CA TRP A 154 -15.24 17.73 10.81
C TRP A 154 -16.53 17.22 10.14
N GLU A 155 -17.69 17.43 10.78
CA GLU A 155 -18.99 16.89 10.34
C GLU A 155 -19.90 17.97 9.70
N LEU A 156 -19.63 19.26 9.93
CA LEU A 156 -20.44 20.38 9.43
C LEU A 156 -19.85 21.09 8.19
N GLY A 157 -18.58 20.88 7.87
CA GLY A 157 -17.92 21.33 6.63
C GLY A 157 -17.49 20.16 5.75
N HIS A 158 -17.36 20.36 4.44
CA HIS A 158 -16.63 19.38 3.65
C HIS A 158 -15.18 19.28 4.21
N ARG A 159 -14.56 18.11 4.05
CA ARG A 159 -13.22 17.83 4.62
C ARG A 159 -12.15 18.86 4.25
N PRO A 160 -12.12 19.46 3.03
CA PRO A 160 -11.16 20.51 2.68
C PRO A 160 -11.24 21.76 3.57
N GLU A 161 -12.45 22.24 3.88
CA GLU A 161 -12.74 23.44 4.64
C GLU A 161 -12.25 23.29 6.08
N GLY A 162 -12.48 22.12 6.69
CA GLY A 162 -11.95 21.79 8.01
C GLY A 162 -10.41 21.81 8.05
N MET A 163 -9.75 21.28 7.01
CA MET A 163 -8.29 21.32 6.88
C MET A 163 -7.76 22.75 6.71
N LEU A 164 -8.43 23.60 5.92
CA LEU A 164 -8.04 25.00 5.73
C LEU A 164 -8.29 25.83 6.99
N ALA A 165 -9.38 25.58 7.72
CA ALA A 165 -9.65 26.19 9.02
C ALA A 165 -8.60 25.76 10.07
N LEU A 166 -8.11 24.53 10.00
CA LEU A 166 -6.98 24.08 10.82
C LEU A 166 -5.68 24.79 10.40
N ALA A 167 -5.39 24.89 9.10
CA ALA A 167 -4.22 25.60 8.59
C ALA A 167 -4.19 27.05 9.05
N ALA A 168 -5.33 27.74 9.01
CA ALA A 168 -5.48 29.11 9.49
C ALA A 168 -5.20 29.23 11.00
N ARG A 169 -5.66 28.26 11.81
CA ARG A 169 -5.37 28.22 13.26
C ARG A 169 -3.89 27.99 13.54
N VAL A 170 -3.24 27.07 12.81
CA VAL A 170 -1.83 26.74 13.00
C VAL A 170 -0.94 27.94 12.64
N THR A 171 -1.21 28.58 11.50
CA THR A 171 -0.38 29.67 10.96
C THR A 171 -0.74 31.05 11.51
N GLY A 172 -1.93 31.20 12.11
CA GLY A 172 -2.49 32.50 12.50
C GLY A 172 -2.86 33.38 11.30
N GLN A 173 -2.93 32.81 10.10
CA GLN A 173 -3.21 33.50 8.85
C GLN A 173 -4.63 33.19 8.38
N PRO A 174 -5.48 34.20 8.13
CA PRO A 174 -6.83 33.96 7.61
C PRO A 174 -6.72 33.57 6.13
N PHE A 175 -6.81 32.28 5.81
CA PHE A 175 -6.96 31.84 4.41
C PHE A 175 -8.31 32.38 3.90
N SER A 176 -8.31 33.39 3.04
CA SER A 176 -9.52 34.04 2.55
C SER A 176 -9.60 34.01 1.03
N GLU A 177 -10.82 34.11 0.49
CA GLU A 177 -11.08 34.16 -0.96
C GLU A 177 -10.27 35.28 -1.65
N GLU A 178 -10.09 36.42 -0.99
CA GLU A 178 -9.31 37.55 -1.49
C GLU A 178 -7.85 37.19 -1.80
N TRP A 179 -7.29 36.15 -1.17
CA TRP A 179 -5.91 35.73 -1.42
C TRP A 179 -5.73 35.01 -2.75
N LEU A 180 -6.83 34.55 -3.35
CA LEU A 180 -6.88 34.00 -4.70
C LEU A 180 -7.05 35.07 -5.76
N SER A 181 -7.18 36.33 -5.35
CA SER A 181 -7.20 37.48 -6.26
C SER A 181 -5.80 38.03 -6.49
N GLY A 182 -5.46 38.37 -7.72
CA GLY A 182 -4.20 39.03 -8.09
C GLY A 182 -3.23 38.14 -8.86
N GLU A 183 -1.99 38.61 -8.98
CA GLU A 183 -0.95 37.94 -9.77
C GLU A 183 -0.26 36.82 -8.97
N PHE A 184 -0.11 35.68 -9.61
CA PHE A 184 0.61 34.51 -9.12
C PHE A 184 1.80 34.23 -10.02
N LEU A 185 2.91 33.78 -9.43
CA LEU A 185 4.00 33.16 -10.17
C LEU A 185 3.62 31.70 -10.42
N ILE A 186 3.47 31.35 -11.68
CA ILE A 186 2.94 30.05 -12.12
C ILE A 186 4.05 29.36 -12.89
N ALA A 187 4.32 28.10 -12.55
CA ALA A 187 5.27 27.32 -13.33
C ALA A 187 4.88 25.84 -13.36
N PRO A 188 5.20 25.15 -14.47
CA PRO A 188 5.22 23.70 -14.51
C PRO A 188 6.07 23.13 -13.37
N ILE A 189 5.57 22.09 -12.72
CA ILE A 189 6.30 21.31 -11.75
C ILE A 189 6.74 20.02 -12.38
N VAL A 190 8.02 19.71 -12.19
CA VAL A 190 8.50 18.36 -12.38
C VAL A 190 8.46 17.68 -11.03
N GLU A 191 7.71 16.58 -10.96
CA GLU A 191 7.55 15.85 -9.72
C GLU A 191 8.91 15.62 -9.07
N ARG A 192 9.02 16.00 -7.80
CA ARG A 192 10.23 15.68 -7.04
C ARG A 192 10.39 14.17 -6.98
N VAL A 193 11.63 13.73 -6.84
CA VAL A 193 11.92 12.30 -6.79
C VAL A 193 11.51 11.78 -5.41
N GLU A 194 10.63 10.79 -5.38
CA GLU A 194 10.12 10.18 -4.12
C GLU A 194 11.24 9.58 -3.28
N ASP A 195 11.09 9.53 -1.96
CA ASP A 195 11.99 8.70 -1.15
C ASP A 195 11.88 7.22 -1.54
N VAL A 196 12.99 6.47 -1.44
CA VAL A 196 12.93 5.01 -1.58
C VAL A 196 12.40 4.44 -0.27
N LEU A 197 11.10 4.16 -0.23
CA LEU A 197 10.45 3.61 0.95
C LEU A 197 10.94 2.17 1.23
N PRO A 198 11.19 1.82 2.50
CA PRO A 198 11.46 0.45 2.90
C PRO A 198 10.40 -0.51 2.37
N VAL A 199 10.80 -1.76 2.12
CA VAL A 199 9.84 -2.80 1.80
C VAL A 199 8.95 -3.12 3.00
N THR A 200 7.65 -3.29 2.75
CA THR A 200 6.69 -3.76 3.75
C THR A 200 6.31 -5.19 3.41
N LEU A 201 6.92 -6.15 4.12
CA LEU A 201 6.67 -7.58 3.90
C LEU A 201 5.18 -7.91 4.06
N GLY A 202 4.67 -8.78 3.20
CA GLY A 202 3.26 -9.09 3.05
C GLY A 202 2.51 -8.20 2.04
N TYR A 203 3.11 -7.07 1.65
CA TYR A 203 2.50 -6.08 0.76
C TYR A 203 3.30 -5.85 -0.53
N GLU A 204 4.48 -6.46 -0.67
CA GLU A 204 5.29 -6.30 -1.89
C GLU A 204 4.79 -7.24 -2.98
N GLN A 205 4.54 -6.69 -4.18
CA GLN A 205 4.03 -7.47 -5.33
C GLN A 205 4.92 -8.67 -5.69
N LEU A 206 6.25 -8.53 -5.51
CA LEU A 206 7.20 -9.61 -5.77
C LEU A 206 6.92 -10.87 -4.93
N GLU A 207 6.38 -10.72 -3.70
CA GLU A 207 6.01 -11.85 -2.85
C GLU A 207 4.87 -12.68 -3.43
N TYR A 208 3.99 -12.07 -4.25
CA TYR A 208 2.84 -12.75 -4.86
C TYR A 208 3.17 -13.30 -6.26
N ASP A 209 3.93 -12.53 -7.04
CA ASP A 209 4.23 -12.90 -8.43
C ASP A 209 5.40 -13.92 -8.52
N HIS A 210 6.38 -13.81 -7.62
CA HIS A 210 7.58 -14.67 -7.59
C HIS A 210 7.96 -15.04 -6.15
N PRO A 211 7.06 -15.78 -5.44
CA PRO A 211 7.21 -16.06 -4.02
C PRO A 211 8.49 -16.82 -3.66
N VAL A 212 9.02 -17.68 -4.53
CA VAL A 212 10.27 -18.42 -4.25
C VAL A 212 11.45 -17.46 -4.21
N LEU A 213 11.55 -16.55 -5.19
CA LEU A 213 12.59 -15.52 -5.20
C LEU A 213 12.44 -14.56 -4.02
N ALA A 214 11.23 -14.10 -3.71
CA ALA A 214 11.00 -13.23 -2.57
C ALA A 214 11.40 -13.89 -1.23
N ALA A 215 11.07 -15.18 -1.07
CA ALA A 215 11.47 -15.97 0.08
C ALA A 215 13.01 -16.17 0.17
N ALA A 216 13.69 -16.33 -0.95
CA ALA A 216 15.15 -16.39 -1.02
C ALA A 216 15.78 -15.06 -0.58
N LEU A 217 15.28 -13.93 -1.09
CA LEU A 217 15.73 -12.59 -0.70
C LEU A 217 15.58 -12.35 0.81
N ARG A 218 14.45 -12.74 1.40
CA ARG A 218 14.21 -12.58 2.85
C ARG A 218 15.21 -13.33 3.74
N ARG A 219 15.85 -14.40 3.25
CA ARG A 219 16.82 -15.22 3.99
C ARG A 219 18.28 -14.92 3.63
N ALA A 220 18.51 -14.14 2.58
CA ALA A 220 19.84 -13.82 2.09
C ALA A 220 20.56 -12.82 3.03
N ASP A 221 21.89 -12.90 3.07
CA ASP A 221 22.71 -11.89 3.71
C ASP A 221 22.79 -10.60 2.89
N ASP A 222 23.25 -9.52 3.55
CA ASP A 222 23.36 -8.19 2.94
C ASP A 222 24.25 -8.17 1.69
N GLU A 223 25.30 -9.00 1.62
CA GLU A 223 26.22 -9.04 0.48
C GLU A 223 25.55 -9.67 -0.75
N SER A 224 24.83 -10.77 -0.56
CA SER A 224 24.04 -11.44 -1.58
C SER A 224 22.91 -10.55 -2.09
N LEU A 225 22.21 -9.85 -1.18
CA LEU A 225 21.17 -8.88 -1.53
C LEU A 225 21.71 -7.74 -2.40
N LEU A 226 22.85 -7.14 -2.03
CA LEU A 226 23.48 -6.10 -2.83
C LEU A 226 24.00 -6.61 -4.17
N THR A 227 24.47 -7.86 -4.23
CA THR A 227 24.90 -8.49 -5.48
C THR A 227 23.74 -8.62 -6.46
N VAL A 228 22.60 -9.12 -6.01
CA VAL A 228 21.40 -9.22 -6.84
C VAL A 228 20.85 -7.85 -7.23
N ALA A 229 20.83 -6.89 -6.30
CA ALA A 229 20.37 -5.53 -6.59
C ALA A 229 21.21 -4.88 -7.70
N ARG A 230 22.53 -5.05 -7.67
CA ARG A 230 23.44 -4.58 -8.73
C ARG A 230 23.17 -5.28 -10.06
N ALA A 231 23.02 -6.60 -10.05
CA ALA A 231 22.70 -7.36 -11.25
C ALA A 231 21.36 -6.93 -11.88
N ALA A 232 20.35 -6.61 -11.05
CA ALA A 232 19.08 -6.08 -11.52
C ALA A 232 19.24 -4.68 -12.15
N VAL A 233 20.05 -3.80 -11.55
CA VAL A 233 20.37 -2.49 -12.16
C VAL A 233 21.09 -2.66 -13.50
N ASP A 234 22.11 -3.53 -13.56
CA ASP A 234 22.89 -3.77 -14.79
C ASP A 234 22.00 -4.26 -15.94
N GLU A 235 21.02 -5.11 -15.65
CA GLU A 235 20.04 -5.60 -16.63
C GLU A 235 19.18 -4.46 -17.21
N VAL A 236 18.71 -3.53 -16.37
CA VAL A 236 17.88 -2.40 -16.83
C VAL A 236 18.71 -1.37 -17.58
N VAL A 237 19.91 -1.06 -17.07
CA VAL A 237 20.85 -0.14 -17.72
C VAL A 237 21.25 -0.66 -19.09
N ALA A 238 21.54 -1.96 -19.22
CA ALA A 238 21.83 -2.60 -20.50
C ALA A 238 20.64 -2.51 -21.45
N SER A 239 19.42 -2.76 -20.96
CA SER A 239 18.19 -2.66 -21.74
C SER A 239 17.90 -1.23 -22.24
N ALA A 240 18.28 -0.21 -21.45
CA ALA A 240 18.14 1.20 -21.83
C ALA A 240 19.31 1.76 -22.65
N GLY A 241 20.41 1.00 -22.82
CA GLY A 241 21.61 1.46 -23.52
C GLY A 241 22.33 2.62 -22.84
N LEU A 242 22.19 2.77 -21.51
CA LEU A 242 22.85 3.83 -20.76
C LEU A 242 24.32 3.47 -20.49
N SER A 243 25.22 4.42 -20.74
CA SER A 243 26.68 4.23 -20.63
C SER A 243 27.36 5.16 -19.62
N GLU A 244 26.80 6.34 -19.38
CA GLU A 244 27.34 7.32 -18.44
C GLU A 244 26.24 7.93 -17.59
N VAL A 245 26.45 7.95 -16.28
CA VAL A 245 25.54 8.54 -15.29
C VAL A 245 26.39 9.22 -14.21
N PRO A 246 26.03 10.45 -13.78
CA PRO A 246 26.78 11.16 -12.75
C PRO A 246 26.92 10.35 -11.46
N GLY A 247 28.12 10.36 -10.88
CA GLY A 247 28.38 9.77 -9.56
C GLY A 247 27.88 10.63 -8.40
N ASP A 248 27.75 11.94 -8.61
CA ASP A 248 27.17 12.86 -7.63
C ASP A 248 25.66 12.68 -7.56
N ASP A 249 25.15 12.60 -6.34
CA ASP A 249 23.76 12.36 -6.02
C ASP A 249 22.84 13.53 -6.41
N THR A 250 23.32 14.77 -6.27
CA THR A 250 22.53 15.96 -6.59
C THR A 250 22.40 16.13 -8.10
N GLU A 251 23.51 15.96 -8.82
CA GLU A 251 23.52 15.98 -10.29
C GLU A 251 22.67 14.83 -10.86
N PHE A 252 22.70 13.66 -10.23
CA PHE A 252 21.91 12.52 -10.64
C PHE A 252 20.40 12.73 -10.42
N ASP A 253 19.99 13.22 -9.24
CA ASP A 253 18.59 13.51 -8.94
C ASP A 253 18.03 14.58 -9.90
N GLU A 254 18.85 15.55 -10.29
CA GLU A 254 18.49 16.56 -11.29
C GLU A 254 18.38 15.97 -12.70
N LEU A 255 19.28 15.06 -13.09
CA LEU A 255 19.20 14.35 -14.37
C LEU A 255 17.93 13.50 -14.48
N LEU A 256 17.56 12.78 -13.41
CA LEU A 256 16.32 12.00 -13.38
C LEU A 256 15.10 12.93 -13.45
N ARG A 257 15.11 14.04 -12.71
CA ARG A 257 14.06 15.05 -12.76
C ARG A 257 13.87 15.56 -14.20
N MET A 258 14.94 16.03 -14.84
CA MET A 258 14.87 16.54 -16.21
C MET A 258 14.41 15.47 -17.21
N ALA A 259 14.86 14.22 -17.06
CA ALA A 259 14.38 13.13 -17.91
C ALA A 259 12.86 12.91 -17.80
N ARG A 260 12.26 13.07 -16.62
CA ARG A 260 10.79 12.97 -16.44
C ARG A 260 10.06 14.14 -17.12
N TYR A 261 10.62 15.34 -17.00
CA TYR A 261 10.04 16.54 -17.61
C TYR A 261 10.08 16.50 -19.14
N GLU A 262 11.19 16.03 -19.71
CA GLU A 262 11.36 15.89 -21.16
C GLU A 262 10.59 14.70 -21.76
N ASP A 263 9.79 13.99 -20.96
CA ASP A 263 9.09 12.74 -21.31
C ASP A 263 10.04 11.74 -21.97
N ALA A 264 11.20 11.53 -21.33
CA ALA A 264 12.19 10.56 -21.79
C ALA A 264 11.56 9.17 -21.91
N ASP A 265 12.12 8.36 -22.80
CA ASP A 265 11.60 7.01 -23.02
C ASP A 265 11.56 6.20 -21.72
N ARG A 266 10.51 5.38 -21.58
CA ARG A 266 10.21 4.65 -20.34
C ARG A 266 11.38 3.80 -19.84
N LEU A 267 12.21 3.24 -20.72
CA LEU A 267 13.35 2.41 -20.32
C LEU A 267 14.47 3.23 -19.71
N ARG A 268 14.76 4.40 -20.28
CA ARG A 268 15.69 5.35 -19.69
C ARG A 268 15.24 5.78 -18.29
N LEU A 269 13.95 6.07 -18.11
CA LEU A 269 13.40 6.41 -16.79
C LEU A 269 13.54 5.26 -15.79
N LEU A 270 13.18 4.03 -16.19
CA LEU A 270 13.32 2.85 -15.33
C LEU A 270 14.79 2.57 -14.97
N ALA A 271 15.73 2.77 -15.90
CA ALA A 271 17.15 2.58 -15.62
C ALA A 271 17.68 3.62 -14.60
N LEU A 272 17.30 4.88 -14.75
CA LEU A 272 17.63 5.92 -13.79
C LEU A 272 16.98 5.64 -12.43
N ASP A 273 15.72 5.21 -12.40
CA ASP A 273 15.06 4.84 -11.14
C ASP A 273 15.73 3.62 -10.47
N ALA A 274 16.13 2.60 -11.23
CA ALA A 274 16.86 1.44 -10.67
C ALA A 274 18.20 1.86 -10.04
N MET A 275 18.97 2.70 -10.73
CA MET A 275 20.23 3.23 -10.21
C MET A 275 20.00 4.08 -8.95
N ARG A 276 18.94 4.88 -8.93
CA ARG A 276 18.54 5.65 -7.76
C ARG A 276 18.23 4.76 -6.56
N ILE A 277 17.40 3.75 -6.78
CA ILE A 277 17.00 2.79 -5.74
C ILE A 277 18.26 2.17 -5.12
N LEU A 278 19.21 1.72 -5.93
CA LEU A 278 20.46 1.13 -5.44
C LEU A 278 21.29 2.11 -4.59
N ARG A 279 21.29 3.41 -4.93
CA ARG A 279 22.02 4.46 -4.18
C ARG A 279 21.33 4.88 -2.88
N ARG A 280 20.00 4.87 -2.86
CA ARG A 280 19.17 5.54 -1.83
C ARG A 280 18.40 4.57 -0.93
N ALA A 281 18.34 3.28 -1.26
CA ALA A 281 17.60 2.32 -0.47
C ALA A 281 18.08 2.31 1.00
N PRO A 282 17.15 2.29 1.98
CA PRO A 282 17.48 2.35 3.39
C PRO A 282 18.13 1.06 3.93
N ASN A 283 18.04 -0.04 3.18
CA ASN A 283 18.68 -1.33 3.49
C ASN A 283 18.82 -2.20 2.23
N PRO A 284 19.71 -3.22 2.24
CA PRO A 284 19.93 -4.13 1.10
C PRO A 284 18.68 -4.87 0.61
N LEU A 285 17.79 -5.28 1.53
CA LEU A 285 16.55 -5.97 1.17
C LEU A 285 15.65 -5.08 0.30
N THR A 286 15.52 -3.79 0.69
CA THR A 286 14.77 -2.80 -0.08
C THR A 286 15.42 -2.54 -1.43
N ALA A 287 16.76 -2.45 -1.48
CA ALA A 287 17.49 -2.30 -2.74
C ALA A 287 17.17 -3.47 -3.70
N ALA A 288 17.28 -4.71 -3.22
CA ALA A 288 17.04 -5.90 -4.04
C ALA A 288 15.59 -5.99 -4.53
N PHE A 289 14.61 -5.89 -3.64
CA PHE A 289 13.18 -5.96 -4.01
C PHE A 289 12.80 -4.88 -5.03
N ARG A 290 13.14 -3.63 -4.75
CA ARG A 290 12.73 -2.49 -5.59
C ARG A 290 13.44 -2.54 -6.96
N THR A 291 14.74 -2.86 -7.01
CA THR A 291 15.48 -2.97 -8.30
C THR A 291 15.02 -4.15 -9.14
N ILE A 292 14.71 -5.32 -8.55
CA ILE A 292 14.16 -6.47 -9.28
C ILE A 292 12.79 -6.11 -9.88
N THR A 293 11.92 -5.43 -9.13
CA THR A 293 10.64 -4.96 -9.64
C THR A 293 10.84 -4.00 -10.83
N THR A 294 11.74 -3.03 -10.71
CA THR A 294 12.08 -2.14 -11.83
C THR A 294 12.64 -2.91 -13.04
N ALA A 295 13.43 -3.96 -12.84
CA ALA A 295 13.93 -4.81 -13.91
C ALA A 295 12.84 -5.63 -14.61
N LYS A 296 11.88 -6.14 -13.85
CA LYS A 296 10.69 -6.80 -14.39
C LYS A 296 9.85 -5.82 -15.22
N ASP A 297 9.62 -4.61 -14.72
CA ASP A 297 8.88 -3.57 -15.45
C ASP A 297 9.57 -3.21 -16.77
N ALA A 298 10.90 -3.14 -16.78
CA ALA A 298 11.68 -2.90 -17.99
C ALA A 298 11.49 -4.02 -19.04
N ARG A 299 11.47 -5.30 -18.62
CA ARG A 299 11.15 -6.42 -19.53
C ARG A 299 9.73 -6.35 -20.07
N GLN A 300 8.78 -5.90 -19.25
CA GLN A 300 7.38 -5.75 -19.67
C GLN A 300 7.19 -4.68 -20.76
N VAL A 301 8.01 -3.63 -20.80
CA VAL A 301 7.97 -2.61 -21.88
C VAL A 301 8.07 -3.25 -23.27
N TYR A 302 8.84 -4.34 -23.40
CA TYR A 302 8.99 -5.09 -24.64
C TYR A 302 8.21 -6.42 -24.68
N HIS A 303 7.31 -6.66 -23.70
CA HIS A 303 6.60 -7.93 -23.54
C HIS A 303 7.52 -9.16 -23.49
N LEU A 304 8.72 -8.99 -22.93
CA LEU A 304 9.67 -10.08 -22.75
C LEU A 304 9.34 -10.86 -21.48
N ASP A 305 9.47 -12.18 -21.54
CA ASP A 305 9.33 -13.04 -20.38
C ASP A 305 10.44 -12.73 -19.35
N PRO A 306 10.10 -12.33 -18.11
CA PRO A 306 11.09 -12.08 -17.06
C PRO A 306 11.66 -13.36 -16.45
N ALA A 307 11.07 -14.54 -16.67
CA ALA A 307 11.46 -15.78 -15.98
C ALA A 307 12.96 -16.13 -16.09
N PRO A 308 13.63 -16.03 -17.26
CA PRO A 308 15.06 -16.32 -17.35
C PRO A 308 15.94 -15.36 -16.53
N MET A 309 15.56 -14.08 -16.47
CA MET A 309 16.26 -13.05 -15.70
C MET A 309 16.10 -13.32 -14.19
N LEU A 310 14.88 -13.63 -13.76
CA LEU A 310 14.58 -13.94 -12.36
C LEU A 310 15.27 -15.22 -11.89
N ALA A 311 15.36 -16.24 -12.75
CA ALA A 311 16.14 -17.44 -12.47
C ALA A 311 17.64 -17.12 -12.28
N GLY A 312 18.20 -16.23 -13.09
CA GLY A 312 19.57 -15.75 -12.92
C GLY A 312 19.79 -15.02 -11.59
N PHE A 313 18.80 -14.27 -11.08
CA PHE A 313 18.87 -13.67 -9.75
C PHE A 313 18.81 -14.72 -8.63
N LEU A 314 18.01 -15.77 -8.79
CA LEU A 314 17.97 -16.88 -7.84
C LEU A 314 19.29 -17.67 -7.81
N ASP A 315 19.94 -17.83 -8.98
CA ASP A 315 21.28 -18.42 -9.10
C ASP A 315 22.32 -17.60 -8.32
N LEU A 316 22.25 -16.26 -8.39
CA LEU A 316 23.14 -15.36 -7.63
C LEU A 316 22.94 -15.48 -6.11
N LEU A 317 21.73 -15.84 -5.66
CA LEU A 317 21.44 -16.16 -4.26
C LEU A 317 21.90 -17.58 -3.86
N GLY A 318 22.47 -18.34 -4.79
CA GLY A 318 22.93 -19.71 -4.55
C GLY A 318 21.82 -20.76 -4.63
N ASN A 319 20.67 -20.44 -5.22
CA ASN A 319 19.50 -21.33 -5.31
C ASN A 319 19.12 -21.96 -3.96
N PRO A 320 18.81 -21.14 -2.94
CA PRO A 320 18.38 -21.69 -1.67
C PRO A 320 17.10 -22.52 -1.88
N PRO A 321 16.92 -23.62 -1.12
CA PRO A 321 15.71 -24.42 -1.24
C PRO A 321 14.49 -23.56 -0.93
N ALA A 322 13.43 -23.73 -1.71
CA ALA A 322 12.16 -23.08 -1.44
C ALA A 322 11.63 -23.51 -0.05
N PRO A 323 10.96 -22.61 0.68
CA PRO A 323 10.32 -22.95 1.95
C PRO A 323 9.39 -24.14 1.79
N SER A 324 9.41 -25.05 2.75
CA SER A 324 8.57 -26.25 2.72
C SER A 324 8.13 -26.66 4.12
N GLY A 325 6.98 -27.30 4.17
CA GLY A 325 6.39 -27.83 5.38
C GLY A 325 6.18 -26.74 6.43
N SER A 326 6.52 -27.04 7.67
CA SER A 326 6.48 -26.11 8.81
C SER A 326 7.52 -25.00 8.72
N ASP A 327 8.62 -25.21 7.99
CA ASP A 327 9.77 -24.29 7.91
C ASP A 327 10.25 -23.77 9.29
N GLY A 328 10.19 -24.65 10.30
CA GLY A 328 10.57 -24.33 11.68
C GLY A 328 9.49 -23.64 12.52
N ALA A 329 8.31 -23.37 11.96
CA ALA A 329 7.17 -22.85 12.72
C ALA A 329 6.62 -23.91 13.69
N VAL A 330 6.12 -23.44 14.84
CA VAL A 330 5.53 -24.29 15.88
C VAL A 330 4.16 -23.76 16.28
N ALA A 331 3.21 -24.65 16.54
CA ALA A 331 1.92 -24.26 17.08
C ALA A 331 2.07 -23.78 18.53
N GLY A 332 1.39 -22.70 18.89
CA GLY A 332 1.34 -22.22 20.27
C GLY A 332 0.63 -23.22 21.20
N GLU A 333 1.04 -23.25 22.47
CA GLU A 333 0.48 -24.19 23.47
C GLU A 333 -0.82 -23.68 24.13
N GLY A 334 -1.20 -22.42 23.88
CA GLY A 334 -2.37 -21.80 24.50
C GLY A 334 -3.71 -22.09 23.83
N GLY A 335 -4.59 -21.08 23.86
CA GLY A 335 -5.95 -21.20 23.31
C GLY A 335 -5.98 -21.36 21.79
N PRO A 336 -7.16 -21.58 21.17
CA PRO A 336 -7.28 -21.84 19.73
C PRO A 336 -6.61 -20.78 18.84
N LEU A 337 -6.68 -19.49 19.19
CA LEU A 337 -6.01 -18.44 18.42
C LEU A 337 -4.48 -18.51 18.51
N GLU A 338 -3.94 -18.83 19.67
CA GLU A 338 -2.50 -18.94 19.88
C GLU A 338 -1.92 -20.18 19.18
N ARG A 339 -2.69 -21.28 19.16
CA ARG A 339 -2.36 -22.49 18.40
C ARG A 339 -2.18 -22.22 16.91
N HIS A 340 -2.93 -21.26 16.35
CA HIS A 340 -2.91 -20.90 14.92
C HIS A 340 -2.15 -19.61 14.60
N ALA A 341 -1.54 -18.94 15.59
CA ALA A 341 -0.84 -17.67 15.39
C ALA A 341 0.40 -17.80 14.48
N TRP A 342 0.98 -19.01 14.39
CA TRP A 342 2.12 -19.33 13.54
C TRP A 342 1.91 -18.94 12.07
N ILE A 343 0.66 -18.98 11.58
CA ILE A 343 0.37 -18.76 10.16
C ILE A 343 0.74 -17.33 9.72
N THR A 344 0.71 -16.36 10.63
CA THR A 344 0.94 -14.94 10.32
C THR A 344 2.38 -14.67 9.85
N ASP A 345 3.35 -15.39 10.42
CA ASP A 345 4.77 -15.22 10.08
C ASP A 345 5.30 -16.31 9.13
N HIS A 346 4.47 -17.32 8.84
CA HIS A 346 4.81 -18.44 7.98
C HIS A 346 4.69 -18.08 6.50
N TRP A 347 5.43 -18.76 5.62
CA TRP A 347 5.40 -18.50 4.16
C TRP A 347 4.01 -18.72 3.54
N LEU A 348 3.19 -19.61 4.12
CA LEU A 348 1.79 -19.83 3.72
C LEU A 348 0.85 -18.69 4.16
N GLY A 349 1.31 -17.82 5.07
CA GLY A 349 0.55 -16.67 5.58
C GLY A 349 0.27 -15.59 4.53
N LEU A 350 1.08 -15.53 3.47
CA LEU A 350 0.95 -14.51 2.43
C LEU A 350 -0.38 -14.61 1.69
N ALA A 351 -0.65 -15.77 1.08
CA ALA A 351 -1.87 -16.06 0.35
C ALA A 351 -2.07 -17.57 0.18
N ALA A 352 -3.16 -18.10 0.75
CA ALA A 352 -3.52 -19.50 0.60
C ALA A 352 -5.00 -19.75 0.92
N SER A 353 -5.47 -20.94 0.58
CA SER A 353 -6.74 -21.46 1.06
C SER A 353 -6.66 -22.91 1.52
N VAL A 354 -7.46 -23.24 2.51
CA VAL A 354 -7.63 -24.59 3.06
C VAL A 354 -9.09 -24.99 2.88
N THR A 355 -9.32 -26.05 2.10
CA THR A 355 -10.65 -26.60 1.85
C THR A 355 -10.81 -27.93 2.57
N TYR A 356 -11.88 -28.06 3.33
CA TYR A 356 -12.32 -29.29 3.98
C TYR A 356 -13.58 -29.78 3.26
N ALA A 357 -13.51 -30.95 2.63
CA ALA A 357 -14.65 -31.59 1.99
C ALA A 357 -14.97 -32.93 2.66
N ARG A 358 -16.17 -33.05 3.25
CA ARG A 358 -16.59 -34.27 3.97
C ARG A 358 -17.26 -35.26 3.03
N GLY A 359 -16.92 -36.55 3.16
CA GLY A 359 -17.62 -37.62 2.47
C GLY A 359 -17.26 -37.78 0.99
N VAL A 360 -16.34 -36.98 0.48
CA VAL A 360 -15.88 -37.02 -0.91
C VAL A 360 -14.48 -37.65 -1.01
N PRO A 361 -14.23 -38.56 -1.98
CA PRO A 361 -12.90 -39.11 -2.22
C PRO A 361 -11.88 -38.06 -2.68
N LEU A 362 -10.59 -38.33 -2.41
CA LEU A 362 -9.49 -37.44 -2.80
C LEU A 362 -9.48 -37.15 -4.30
N ASP A 363 -9.71 -38.16 -5.14
CA ASP A 363 -9.71 -38.01 -6.60
C ASP A 363 -10.81 -37.07 -7.12
N THR A 364 -11.97 -37.07 -6.45
CA THR A 364 -13.07 -36.17 -6.80
C THR A 364 -12.74 -34.72 -6.43
N VAL A 365 -12.13 -34.51 -5.26
CA VAL A 365 -11.62 -33.18 -4.88
C VAL A 365 -10.51 -32.74 -5.83
N ALA A 366 -9.58 -33.64 -6.18
CA ALA A 366 -8.50 -33.35 -7.12
C ALA A 366 -9.01 -32.91 -8.50
N ALA A 367 -10.06 -33.56 -9.01
CA ALA A 367 -10.66 -33.23 -10.30
C ALA A 367 -11.21 -31.79 -10.38
N VAL A 368 -11.65 -31.22 -9.25
CA VAL A 368 -12.09 -29.81 -9.19
C VAL A 368 -10.94 -28.84 -9.45
N PHE A 369 -9.71 -29.25 -9.19
CA PHE A 369 -8.52 -28.43 -9.40
C PHE A 369 -7.89 -28.58 -10.81
N GLY A 370 -8.43 -29.44 -11.69
CA GLY A 370 -8.06 -29.53 -13.12
C GLY A 370 -7.13 -30.69 -13.55
N ASP A 371 -6.61 -30.62 -14.79
CA ASP A 371 -5.71 -31.61 -15.39
C ASP A 371 -4.27 -31.45 -14.89
N ILE A 372 -3.84 -32.39 -14.06
CA ILE A 372 -2.70 -32.21 -13.14
C ILE A 372 -1.70 -33.37 -13.22
N THR A 373 -0.43 -33.08 -12.91
CA THR A 373 0.57 -34.12 -12.60
C THR A 373 0.56 -34.44 -11.10
N LEU A 374 0.46 -35.72 -10.76
CA LEU A 374 0.45 -36.19 -9.37
C LEU A 374 1.88 -36.44 -8.87
N GLY A 375 2.28 -35.68 -7.85
CA GLY A 375 3.48 -35.93 -7.05
C GLY A 375 3.12 -36.33 -5.61
N THR A 376 4.12 -36.62 -4.80
CA THR A 376 3.95 -36.80 -3.35
C THR A 376 5.06 -36.12 -2.57
N GLY A 377 4.72 -35.42 -1.49
CA GLY A 377 5.70 -34.73 -0.65
C GLY A 377 5.05 -33.81 0.38
N PRO A 378 5.87 -33.09 1.19
CA PRO A 378 5.39 -32.00 2.03
C PRO A 378 4.88 -30.84 1.16
N VAL A 379 4.05 -29.98 1.74
CA VAL A 379 3.63 -28.74 1.08
C VAL A 379 4.87 -27.87 0.88
N SER A 380 5.11 -27.35 -0.33
CA SER A 380 6.33 -26.57 -0.61
C SER A 380 5.98 -25.34 -1.42
N LEU A 381 6.58 -24.19 -1.11
CA LEU A 381 6.39 -22.98 -1.88
C LEU A 381 6.91 -23.18 -3.31
N THR A 382 6.12 -22.77 -4.29
CA THR A 382 6.43 -22.84 -5.73
C THR A 382 6.17 -21.48 -6.36
N ASP A 383 6.64 -21.21 -7.58
CA ASP A 383 6.19 -20.01 -8.34
C ASP A 383 4.93 -20.28 -9.17
N THR A 384 4.60 -21.56 -9.37
CA THR A 384 3.36 -22.00 -10.02
C THR A 384 2.30 -22.32 -8.98
N ARG A 385 1.04 -22.41 -9.42
CA ARG A 385 -0.06 -22.92 -8.59
C ARG A 385 0.25 -24.35 -8.16
N GLN A 386 -0.01 -24.66 -6.89
CA GLN A 386 0.02 -26.03 -6.40
C GLN A 386 -1.09 -26.25 -5.38
N VAL A 387 -1.60 -27.49 -5.34
CA VAL A 387 -2.57 -27.92 -4.34
C VAL A 387 -2.04 -29.17 -3.65
N ALA A 388 -1.97 -29.16 -2.33
CA ALA A 388 -1.59 -30.31 -1.52
C ALA A 388 -2.86 -30.96 -0.94
N LEU A 389 -3.06 -32.23 -1.26
CA LEU A 389 -4.24 -33.01 -0.84
C LEU A 389 -3.85 -34.09 0.16
N ARG A 390 -4.69 -34.28 1.18
CA ARG A 390 -4.62 -35.46 2.04
C ARG A 390 -5.99 -35.83 2.58
N ARG A 391 -6.12 -37.09 2.99
CA ARG A 391 -7.33 -37.58 3.67
C ARG A 391 -7.09 -37.66 5.17
N GLU A 392 -8.05 -37.19 5.95
CA GLU A 392 -8.03 -37.26 7.41
C GLU A 392 -9.41 -37.61 7.92
N GLY A 393 -9.57 -38.87 8.36
CA GLY A 393 -10.88 -39.43 8.70
C GLY A 393 -11.85 -39.36 7.51
N ASP A 394 -13.01 -38.73 7.75
CA ASP A 394 -14.07 -38.54 6.75
C ASP A 394 -13.88 -37.29 5.88
N TRP A 395 -12.83 -36.50 6.13
CA TRP A 395 -12.53 -35.27 5.42
C TRP A 395 -11.40 -35.47 4.42
N THR A 396 -11.52 -34.78 3.29
CA THR A 396 -10.41 -34.51 2.37
C THR A 396 -10.01 -33.06 2.56
N LEU A 397 -8.74 -32.82 2.89
CA LEU A 397 -8.14 -31.49 2.95
C LEU A 397 -7.45 -31.15 1.63
N ALA A 398 -7.64 -29.92 1.17
CA ALA A 398 -6.92 -29.32 0.05
C ALA A 398 -6.30 -28.00 0.47
N ILE A 399 -4.98 -27.88 0.39
CA ILE A 399 -4.22 -26.67 0.68
C ILE A 399 -3.77 -26.08 -0.65
N ALA A 400 -4.36 -24.97 -1.06
CA ALA A 400 -4.07 -24.28 -2.31
C ALA A 400 -3.29 -22.99 -2.04
N PHE A 401 -2.23 -22.73 -2.80
CA PHE A 401 -1.45 -21.49 -2.72
C PHE A 401 -1.02 -21.03 -4.13
N ASN A 402 -0.63 -19.75 -4.24
CA ASN A 402 -0.38 -19.04 -5.51
C ASN A 402 -1.56 -19.02 -6.49
N ARG A 403 -2.78 -19.10 -5.96
CA ARG A 403 -4.02 -18.80 -6.68
C ARG A 403 -4.85 -17.86 -5.82
N HIS A 404 -5.75 -17.12 -6.46
CA HIS A 404 -6.80 -16.38 -5.76
C HIS A 404 -7.52 -17.30 -4.74
N PRO A 405 -7.38 -17.07 -3.43
CA PRO A 405 -7.76 -18.04 -2.41
C PRO A 405 -9.28 -18.16 -2.25
N PHE A 406 -10.05 -17.27 -2.88
CA PHE A 406 -11.51 -17.22 -2.89
C PHE A 406 -12.09 -17.81 -4.18
N ALA A 407 -11.75 -19.06 -4.49
CA ALA A 407 -12.39 -19.76 -5.60
C ALA A 407 -13.73 -20.33 -5.12
N ASP A 408 -14.76 -19.48 -5.11
CA ASP A 408 -16.17 -19.85 -5.05
C ASP A 408 -16.49 -21.04 -5.96
N GLU A 409 -15.87 -21.09 -7.14
CA GLU A 409 -15.90 -22.23 -8.07
C GLU A 409 -15.58 -23.58 -7.40
N ILE A 410 -14.65 -23.65 -6.43
CA ILE A 410 -14.33 -24.89 -5.71
C ILE A 410 -15.51 -25.31 -4.84
N VAL A 411 -16.07 -24.37 -4.09
CA VAL A 411 -17.19 -24.63 -3.18
C VAL A 411 -18.42 -24.99 -3.99
N ASP A 412 -18.69 -24.27 -5.07
CA ASP A 412 -19.78 -24.52 -6.00
C ASP A 412 -19.69 -25.91 -6.64
N ALA A 413 -18.47 -26.36 -6.99
CA ALA A 413 -18.26 -27.70 -7.55
C ALA A 413 -18.43 -28.83 -6.52
N LEU A 414 -18.12 -28.59 -5.24
CA LEU A 414 -18.09 -29.62 -4.20
C LEU A 414 -19.38 -29.72 -3.39
N HIS A 415 -20.03 -28.59 -3.07
CA HIS A 415 -21.19 -28.55 -2.18
C HIS A 415 -22.42 -29.36 -2.64
N PRO A 416 -22.66 -29.67 -3.94
CA PRO A 416 -23.81 -30.52 -4.31
C PRO A 416 -23.66 -31.96 -3.83
N HIS A 417 -22.46 -32.35 -3.37
CA HIS A 417 -22.13 -33.73 -3.01
C HIS A 417 -21.41 -33.85 -1.66
N ALA A 418 -21.21 -32.73 -0.95
CA ALA A 418 -20.37 -32.67 0.24
C ALA A 418 -20.79 -31.54 1.19
N THR A 419 -20.47 -31.71 2.47
CA THR A 419 -20.27 -30.56 3.34
C THR A 419 -18.90 -29.97 3.04
N VAL A 420 -18.84 -28.68 2.75
CA VAL A 420 -17.61 -27.96 2.38
C VAL A 420 -17.39 -26.79 3.32
N LEU A 421 -16.18 -26.69 3.86
CA LEU A 421 -15.67 -25.48 4.50
C LEU A 421 -14.39 -25.08 3.78
N ASN A 422 -14.40 -23.93 3.10
CA ASN A 422 -13.20 -23.33 2.53
C ASN A 422 -12.82 -22.11 3.36
N ILE A 423 -11.54 -21.98 3.70
CA ILE A 423 -10.97 -20.83 4.40
C ILE A 423 -9.88 -20.27 3.51
N GLY A 424 -10.00 -19.01 3.08
CA GLY A 424 -9.04 -18.34 2.22
C GLY A 424 -8.56 -17.03 2.83
N TRP A 425 -7.30 -16.68 2.57
CA TRP A 425 -6.72 -15.43 3.02
C TRP A 425 -5.68 -14.89 2.05
N GLU A 426 -5.58 -13.57 2.01
CA GLU A 426 -4.44 -12.83 1.50
C GLU A 426 -4.04 -11.80 2.55
N THR A 427 -2.74 -11.61 2.77
CA THR A 427 -2.23 -10.62 3.73
C THR A 427 -2.73 -9.23 3.36
N ASN A 428 -2.54 -8.82 2.11
CA ASN A 428 -3.01 -7.55 1.55
C ASN A 428 -4.44 -7.60 0.98
N GLY A 429 -5.20 -8.67 1.24
CA GLY A 429 -6.50 -8.86 0.63
C GLY A 429 -7.56 -9.35 1.60
N ASN A 430 -8.57 -9.97 1.02
CA ASN A 430 -9.71 -10.48 1.75
C ASN A 430 -9.31 -11.64 2.67
N LYS A 431 -10.12 -11.89 3.69
CA LYS A 431 -9.97 -13.01 4.62
C LYS A 431 -11.37 -13.56 4.82
N LEU A 432 -11.70 -14.64 4.12
CA LEU A 432 -13.07 -15.14 3.98
C LEU A 432 -13.11 -16.64 4.22
N ALA A 433 -14.24 -17.10 4.74
CA ALA A 433 -14.58 -18.52 4.68
C ALA A 433 -15.91 -18.72 3.96
N TYR A 434 -16.05 -19.87 3.33
CA TYR A 434 -17.27 -20.32 2.66
C TYR A 434 -17.70 -21.62 3.32
N TYR A 435 -18.97 -21.70 3.70
CA TYR A 435 -19.56 -22.90 4.28
C TYR A 435 -20.80 -23.30 3.50
N ALA A 436 -20.91 -24.57 3.16
CA ALA A 436 -22.09 -25.15 2.56
C ALA A 436 -22.30 -26.59 3.04
N GLU A 437 -23.55 -26.93 3.33
CA GLU A 437 -23.99 -28.31 3.48
C GLU A 437 -24.49 -28.85 2.14
N SER A 438 -24.53 -30.18 2.00
CA SER A 438 -25.11 -30.79 0.80
C SER A 438 -26.49 -30.22 0.53
N ASP A 439 -26.71 -29.77 -0.71
CA ASP A 439 -27.98 -29.23 -1.21
C ASP A 439 -28.47 -27.94 -0.50
N HIS A 440 -27.58 -27.20 0.17
CA HIS A 440 -27.86 -25.90 0.78
C HIS A 440 -27.05 -24.77 0.12
N ASP A 441 -27.58 -23.54 0.20
CA ASP A 441 -26.91 -22.34 -0.33
C ASP A 441 -25.56 -22.09 0.37
N VAL A 442 -24.58 -21.63 -0.41
CA VAL A 442 -23.26 -21.27 0.09
C VAL A 442 -23.35 -20.02 0.95
N THR A 443 -22.86 -20.12 2.19
CA THR A 443 -22.77 -19.00 3.13
C THR A 443 -21.35 -18.43 3.15
N VAL A 444 -21.23 -17.11 2.94
CA VAL A 444 -19.96 -16.39 3.08
C VAL A 444 -19.80 -15.88 4.51
N ILE A 445 -18.68 -16.22 5.13
CA ILE A 445 -18.32 -15.83 6.49
C ILE A 445 -17.20 -14.79 6.41
N ARG A 446 -17.47 -13.63 7.00
CA ARG A 446 -16.52 -12.51 7.09
C ARG A 446 -16.16 -12.32 8.56
N PRO A 447 -14.89 -12.50 8.95
CA PRO A 447 -14.47 -12.30 10.34
C PRO A 447 -14.88 -10.91 10.84
N GLY A 448 -15.73 -10.87 11.88
CA GLY A 448 -16.18 -9.63 12.52
C GLY A 448 -17.37 -8.95 11.86
N GLN A 449 -17.98 -9.57 10.84
CA GLN A 449 -19.13 -9.01 10.12
C GLN A 449 -20.23 -10.04 9.90
N GLY A 450 -21.48 -9.62 10.15
CA GLY A 450 -22.67 -10.46 9.94
C GLY A 450 -22.81 -11.61 10.93
N ASP A 451 -23.87 -12.40 10.74
CA ASP A 451 -24.15 -13.56 11.57
C ASP A 451 -23.39 -14.80 11.06
N ILE A 452 -22.87 -15.59 11.99
CA ILE A 452 -22.30 -16.91 11.69
C ILE A 452 -23.46 -17.91 11.54
N PRO A 453 -23.48 -18.76 10.50
CA PRO A 453 -24.59 -19.69 10.29
C PRO A 453 -24.76 -20.64 11.46
N ALA A 454 -26.00 -21.05 11.74
CA ALA A 454 -26.36 -21.81 12.96
C ALA A 454 -25.51 -23.07 13.22
N PRO A 455 -25.11 -23.88 12.21
CA PRO A 455 -24.22 -25.02 12.42
C PRO A 455 -22.84 -24.64 12.99
N LEU A 456 -22.39 -23.40 12.73
CA LEU A 456 -21.08 -22.87 13.10
C LEU A 456 -21.12 -21.94 14.31
N ALA A 457 -22.30 -21.40 14.64
CA ALA A 457 -22.48 -20.36 15.66
C ALA A 457 -21.95 -20.78 17.05
N SER A 458 -22.20 -22.03 17.46
CA SER A 458 -21.72 -22.53 18.75
C SER A 458 -20.19 -22.54 18.85
N TYR A 459 -19.50 -22.89 17.76
CA TYR A 459 -18.04 -22.87 17.69
C TYR A 459 -17.51 -21.44 17.72
N ALA A 460 -18.10 -20.54 16.93
CA ALA A 460 -17.68 -19.14 16.87
C ALA A 460 -17.82 -18.43 18.23
N THR A 461 -18.89 -18.70 19.00
CA THR A 461 -19.10 -18.11 20.33
C THR A 461 -18.05 -18.52 21.38
N SER A 462 -17.33 -19.62 21.14
CA SER A 462 -16.24 -20.08 22.01
C SER A 462 -14.89 -19.42 21.71
N LEU A 463 -14.78 -18.73 20.58
CA LEU A 463 -13.58 -18.03 20.14
C LEU A 463 -13.62 -16.55 20.56
N PRO A 464 -12.47 -15.93 20.85
CA PRO A 464 -12.40 -14.47 21.00
C PRO A 464 -12.89 -13.77 19.73
N ALA A 465 -13.39 -12.54 19.87
CA ALA A 465 -13.87 -11.77 18.72
C ALA A 465 -12.75 -11.57 17.68
N PRO A 466 -13.04 -11.80 16.39
CA PRO A 466 -12.07 -11.56 15.34
C PRO A 466 -11.79 -10.06 15.18
N THR A 467 -10.54 -9.76 14.88
CA THR A 467 -9.95 -8.47 14.53
C THR A 467 -9.23 -8.64 13.19
N TYR A 468 -8.79 -7.55 12.59
CA TYR A 468 -8.00 -7.63 11.35
C TYR A 468 -6.73 -8.49 11.52
N ILE A 469 -6.06 -8.39 12.66
CA ILE A 469 -4.77 -9.05 12.94
C ILE A 469 -4.94 -10.56 13.18
N ASN A 470 -5.99 -10.97 13.89
CA ASN A 470 -6.21 -12.38 14.24
C ASN A 470 -7.23 -13.09 13.33
N ALA A 471 -7.69 -12.45 12.24
CA ALA A 471 -8.71 -13.01 11.36
C ALA A 471 -8.33 -14.38 10.77
N VAL A 472 -7.08 -14.57 10.32
CA VAL A 472 -6.63 -15.86 9.77
C VAL A 472 -6.54 -16.94 10.86
N PRO A 473 -5.84 -16.71 12.00
CA PRO A 473 -5.87 -17.65 13.13
C PRO A 473 -7.29 -17.99 13.60
N TRP A 474 -8.20 -17.01 13.60
CA TRP A 474 -9.60 -17.20 14.00
C TRP A 474 -10.35 -18.13 13.04
N MET A 475 -10.20 -17.95 11.71
CA MET A 475 -10.84 -18.83 10.73
C MET A 475 -10.26 -20.24 10.78
N LEU A 476 -8.95 -20.41 10.96
CA LEU A 476 -8.33 -21.73 11.14
C LEU A 476 -8.83 -22.42 12.42
N ALA A 477 -8.98 -21.68 13.53
CA ALA A 477 -9.58 -22.19 14.76
C ALA A 477 -11.04 -22.61 14.57
N LEU A 478 -11.82 -21.85 13.77
CA LEU A 478 -13.17 -22.25 13.38
C LEU A 478 -13.14 -23.54 12.56
N GLY A 479 -12.22 -23.66 11.59
CA GLY A 479 -12.03 -24.87 10.80
C GLY A 479 -11.73 -26.10 11.65
N GLU A 480 -10.82 -25.98 12.62
CA GLU A 480 -10.52 -27.04 13.58
C GLU A 480 -11.73 -27.41 14.42
N ALA A 481 -12.47 -26.43 14.93
CA ALA A 481 -13.65 -26.68 15.77
C ALA A 481 -14.77 -27.43 15.00
N VAL A 482 -14.95 -27.13 13.72
CA VAL A 482 -15.98 -27.73 12.86
C VAL A 482 -15.61 -29.14 12.43
N THR A 483 -14.34 -29.34 12.07
CA THR A 483 -13.88 -30.58 11.42
C THR A 483 -13.28 -31.57 12.40
N GLY A 484 -12.85 -31.09 13.58
CA GLY A 484 -12.01 -31.83 14.52
C GLY A 484 -10.56 -31.98 14.08
N ILE A 485 -10.16 -31.31 12.99
CA ILE A 485 -8.83 -31.43 12.37
C ILE A 485 -8.01 -30.19 12.68
N ALA A 486 -6.93 -30.36 13.43
CA ALA A 486 -6.01 -29.28 13.72
C ALA A 486 -5.09 -29.01 12.52
N PHE A 487 -5.16 -27.79 11.97
CA PHE A 487 -4.22 -27.32 10.95
C PHE A 487 -2.98 -26.71 11.59
N THR A 488 -2.05 -27.56 12.02
CA THR A 488 -0.78 -27.15 12.66
C THR A 488 0.37 -27.07 11.64
N PRO A 489 1.50 -26.42 11.96
CA PRO A 489 2.69 -26.43 11.08
C PRO A 489 3.11 -27.84 10.68
N ASP A 490 3.18 -28.77 11.65
CA ASP A 490 3.55 -30.17 11.42
C ASP A 490 2.64 -30.88 10.41
N SER A 491 1.38 -30.42 10.27
CA SER A 491 0.47 -30.99 9.27
C SER A 491 0.99 -30.75 7.84
N LEU A 492 1.75 -29.69 7.60
CA LEU A 492 2.37 -29.35 6.31
C LEU A 492 3.57 -30.24 5.98
N ASP A 493 4.25 -30.79 7.00
CA ASP A 493 5.39 -31.70 6.84
C ASP A 493 4.97 -33.11 6.42
N THR A 494 3.68 -33.44 6.57
CA THR A 494 3.15 -34.76 6.23
C THR A 494 3.16 -35.01 4.72
N GLN A 495 3.10 -36.28 4.32
CA GLN A 495 3.02 -36.64 2.90
C GLN A 495 1.64 -36.29 2.33
N HIS A 496 1.63 -35.38 1.37
CA HIS A 496 0.45 -35.00 0.59
C HIS A 496 0.55 -35.56 -0.83
N THR A 497 -0.60 -35.74 -1.46
CA THR A 497 -0.69 -35.80 -2.92
C THR A 497 -0.58 -34.38 -3.44
N LEU A 498 0.49 -34.09 -4.19
CA LEU A 498 0.76 -32.77 -4.74
C LEU A 498 0.19 -32.68 -6.16
N LEU A 499 -0.57 -31.62 -6.38
CA LEU A 499 -1.20 -31.28 -7.64
C LEU A 499 -0.53 -30.04 -8.23
N SER A 500 0.16 -30.19 -9.36
CA SER A 500 0.68 -29.07 -10.13
C SER A 500 0.07 -29.01 -11.54
N PRO A 501 -0.33 -27.82 -12.04
CA PRO A 501 -0.79 -27.64 -13.41
C PRO A 501 0.23 -28.21 -14.40
N ARG A 502 -0.26 -28.79 -15.48
CA ARG A 502 0.59 -29.20 -16.61
C ARG A 502 1.11 -28.02 -17.41
#